data_AF-A0A0A9X8L6-F1
#
_entry.id   AF-A0A0A9X8L6-F1
#
_cell.length_a   1.000
_cell.length_b   1.000
_cell.length_c   1.000
_cell.angle_alpha   90.00
_cell.angle_beta   90.00
_cell.angle_gamma   90.00
#
_symmetry.space_group_name_H-M   'P 1'
#
loop_
_entity.id
_entity.type
_entity.pdbx_description
1 polymer ?
#
loop_
_entity_poly.entity_id
_entity_poly.type
_entity_poly.pdbx_seq_one_letter_code
_entity_poly.pdbx_strand_id
1 'polypeptide(L)'
;GVSEWWMVRRLQVDTVHPHRKDHGTVTVIDNRSSKTYTLELEHNTVHGTEWHGIKWNGTGLRYFDPGYVNTVSSKSTITYIDGDKGILRYRGYPIEQLAGKFSYLTICFLL
;
A
#
# COMPACT_ATOMS: atom_id res chain seq x y z
N GLY A 1 11.84 30.50 -11.19
CA GLY A 1 11.02 29.44 -11.80
C GLY A 1 11.21 28.20 -10.98
N VAL A 2 10.23 27.89 -10.13
CA VAL A 2 10.27 26.74 -9.21
C VAL A 2 9.66 25.54 -9.91
N SER A 3 10.50 24.71 -10.53
CA SER A 3 10.08 23.51 -11.24
C SER A 3 10.90 22.30 -10.79
N GLU A 4 10.90 21.99 -9.50
CA GLU A 4 11.50 20.74 -8.95
C GLU A 4 10.73 20.13 -7.76
N TRP A 5 9.45 20.46 -7.55
CA TRP A 5 8.66 19.97 -6.40
C TRP A 5 7.57 18.94 -6.72
N TRP A 6 7.73 18.17 -7.80
CA TRP A 6 6.75 17.14 -8.21
C TRP A 6 7.13 15.69 -7.84
N MET A 7 8.22 15.45 -7.12
CA MET A 7 8.78 14.10 -6.91
C MET A 7 8.56 13.52 -5.50
N VAL A 8 7.38 13.73 -4.89
CA VAL A 8 6.94 12.92 -3.73
C VAL A 8 5.42 12.71 -3.81
N ARG A 9 4.94 12.04 -4.87
CA ARG A 9 3.61 11.44 -4.85
C ARG A 9 3.72 9.98 -4.42
N ARG A 10 2.90 9.63 -3.43
CA ARG A 10 2.48 8.26 -3.05
C ARG A 10 3.56 7.34 -2.52
N LEU A 11 3.86 7.50 -1.22
CA LEU A 11 3.91 6.31 -0.38
C LEU A 11 2.49 5.76 -0.35
N GLN A 12 2.26 4.62 -0.99
CA GLN A 12 0.96 3.94 -1.00
C GLN A 12 0.59 3.44 0.40
N VAL A 13 0.07 4.36 1.20
CA VAL A 13 -0.61 4.10 2.48
C VAL A 13 -2.10 4.39 2.34
N ASP A 14 -2.58 4.67 1.13
CA ASP A 14 -4.00 4.74 0.84
C ASP A 14 -4.55 3.31 0.67
N THR A 15 -5.01 2.65 1.75
CA THR A 15 -6.24 1.81 1.79
C THR A 15 -6.39 0.86 2.98
N VAL A 16 -5.40 0.69 3.87
CA VAL A 16 -5.59 -0.25 4.99
C VAL A 16 -6.36 0.43 6.12
N HIS A 17 -7.69 0.41 6.05
CA HIS A 17 -8.52 0.71 7.21
C HIS A 17 -8.21 -0.32 8.32
N PRO A 18 -7.74 0.10 9.50
CA PRO A 18 -7.21 -0.81 10.53
C PRO A 18 -8.26 -1.71 11.20
N HIS A 19 -9.53 -1.65 10.79
CA HIS A 19 -10.65 -2.30 11.47
C HIS A 19 -11.48 -3.27 10.62
N ARG A 20 -11.11 -3.53 9.35
CA ARG A 20 -11.88 -4.46 8.52
C ARG A 20 -11.03 -5.69 8.15
N LYS A 21 -11.28 -6.80 8.85
CA LYS A 21 -10.82 -8.13 8.41
C LYS A 21 -11.70 -8.58 7.24
N ASP A 22 -11.43 -8.02 6.06
CA ASP A 22 -12.05 -8.51 4.83
C ASP A 22 -11.35 -9.82 4.43
N HIS A 23 -11.97 -10.93 4.81
CA HIS A 23 -11.63 -12.26 4.31
C HIS A 23 -12.36 -12.46 2.98
N GLY A 24 -11.61 -12.70 1.91
CA GLY A 24 -12.16 -12.88 0.59
C GLY A 24 -11.14 -13.48 -0.36
N THR A 25 -11.59 -13.91 -1.52
CA THR A 25 -10.73 -14.50 -2.55
C THR A 25 -10.96 -13.86 -3.90
N VAL A 26 -9.96 -13.94 -4.77
CA VAL A 26 -10.05 -13.60 -6.18
C VAL A 26 -9.73 -14.83 -7.01
N THR A 27 -10.59 -15.13 -7.98
CA THR A 27 -10.34 -16.19 -8.95
C THR A 27 -9.64 -15.63 -10.17
N VAL A 28 -8.49 -16.21 -10.52
CA VAL A 28 -7.72 -15.89 -11.72
C VAL A 28 -7.80 -17.05 -12.70
N ILE A 29 -8.20 -16.77 -13.94
CA ILE A 29 -8.25 -17.76 -15.01
C ILE A 29 -7.15 -17.41 -16.01
N ASP A 30 -6.18 -18.31 -16.21
CA ASP A 30 -5.17 -18.17 -17.25
C ASP A 30 -5.61 -18.89 -18.52
N ASN A 31 -6.21 -18.13 -19.44
CA ASN A 31 -6.73 -18.66 -20.71
C ASN A 31 -5.67 -19.32 -21.61
N ARG A 32 -4.38 -19.04 -21.41
CA ARG A 32 -3.31 -19.67 -22.20
C ARG A 32 -3.13 -21.13 -21.81
N SER A 33 -3.33 -21.43 -20.52
CA SER A 33 -3.21 -22.78 -19.95
C SER A 33 -4.54 -23.42 -19.59
N SER A 34 -5.64 -22.68 -19.70
CA SER A 34 -6.99 -23.03 -19.22
C SER A 34 -7.04 -23.41 -17.74
N LYS A 35 -6.08 -22.94 -16.93
CA LYS A 35 -6.02 -23.20 -15.50
C LYS A 35 -6.69 -22.09 -14.70
N THR A 36 -7.29 -22.48 -13.59
CA THR A 36 -7.93 -21.57 -12.64
C THR A 36 -7.17 -21.60 -11.31
N TYR A 37 -6.98 -20.43 -10.73
CA TYR A 37 -6.28 -20.20 -9.47
C TYR A 37 -7.19 -19.39 -8.54
N THR A 38 -7.20 -19.70 -7.26
CA THR A 38 -7.92 -18.93 -6.23
C THR A 38 -6.88 -18.30 -5.32
N LEU A 39 -6.87 -16.97 -5.28
CA LEU A 39 -5.92 -16.19 -4.50
C LEU A 39 -6.62 -15.61 -3.28
N GLU A 40 -6.03 -15.78 -2.10
CA GLU A 40 -6.53 -15.21 -0.85
C GLU A 40 -6.23 -13.71 -0.79
N LEU A 41 -7.19 -12.94 -0.25
CA LEU A 41 -7.03 -11.53 0.02
C LEU A 41 -6.63 -11.28 1.47
N GLU A 42 -5.68 -10.37 1.66
CA GLU A 42 -5.33 -9.79 2.95
C GLU A 42 -5.44 -8.27 2.83
N HIS A 43 -6.31 -7.62 3.62
CA HIS A 43 -6.51 -6.17 3.56
C HIS A 43 -6.81 -5.63 2.15
N ASN A 44 -7.64 -6.35 1.39
CA ASN A 44 -7.93 -6.04 -0.02
C ASN A 44 -6.69 -6.02 -0.94
N THR A 45 -5.64 -6.77 -0.56
CA THR A 45 -4.42 -6.96 -1.36
C THR A 45 -4.18 -8.45 -1.60
N VAL A 46 -3.53 -8.76 -2.73
CA VAL A 46 -3.01 -10.09 -3.03
C VAL A 46 -1.51 -10.07 -2.78
N HIS A 47 -0.99 -11.08 -2.08
CA HIS A 47 0.44 -11.15 -1.81
C HIS A 47 1.23 -11.35 -3.12
N GLY A 48 2.33 -10.62 -3.29
CA GLY A 48 3.08 -10.59 -4.56
C GLY A 48 3.60 -11.98 -5.01
N THR A 49 3.85 -12.89 -4.08
CA THR A 49 4.30 -14.26 -4.38
C THR A 49 3.23 -15.11 -5.05
N GLU A 50 1.95 -14.80 -4.86
CA GLU A 50 0.84 -15.52 -5.48
C GLU A 50 0.93 -15.45 -7.01
N TRP A 51 1.32 -14.28 -7.55
CA TRP A 51 1.56 -14.12 -8.98
C TRP A 51 2.64 -15.06 -9.49
N HIS A 52 3.71 -15.28 -8.73
CA HIS A 52 4.76 -16.22 -9.14
C HIS A 52 4.30 -17.68 -9.17
N GLY A 53 3.29 -18.03 -8.37
CA GLY A 53 2.67 -19.36 -8.36
C GLY A 53 1.92 -19.68 -9.65
N ILE A 54 1.43 -18.66 -10.37
CA ILE A 54 0.79 -18.80 -11.68
C ILE A 54 1.88 -18.97 -12.74
N LYS A 55 2.00 -20.17 -13.33
CA LYS A 55 3.11 -20.52 -14.22
C LYS A 55 2.67 -20.70 -15.67
N TRP A 56 3.47 -20.14 -16.58
CA TRP A 56 3.40 -20.37 -18.02
C TRP A 56 4.73 -20.94 -18.50
N ASN A 57 4.70 -22.14 -19.11
CA ASN A 57 5.91 -22.86 -19.57
C ASN A 57 7.03 -22.93 -18.52
N GLY A 58 6.67 -23.19 -17.25
CA GLY A 58 7.62 -23.27 -16.13
C GLY A 58 8.05 -21.92 -15.55
N THR A 59 7.70 -20.80 -16.19
CA THR A 59 8.01 -19.44 -15.72
C THR A 59 6.84 -18.85 -14.95
N GLY A 60 7.07 -18.37 -13.73
CA GLY A 60 6.05 -17.72 -12.90
C GLY A 60 5.70 -16.32 -13.38
N LEU A 61 4.42 -15.95 -13.30
CA LEU A 61 3.92 -14.64 -13.70
C LEU A 61 4.53 -13.53 -12.82
N ARG A 62 4.79 -12.38 -13.43
CA ARG A 62 5.27 -11.18 -12.74
C ARG A 62 4.18 -10.12 -12.85
N TYR A 63 3.94 -9.44 -11.74
CA TYR A 63 3.13 -8.23 -11.72
C TYR A 63 4.01 -7.05 -12.17
N PHE A 64 3.48 -6.22 -13.07
CA PHE A 64 4.17 -5.05 -13.61
C PHE A 64 3.36 -3.80 -13.29
N ASP A 65 3.90 -2.95 -12.42
CA ASP A 65 3.29 -1.70 -11.97
C ASP A 65 4.36 -0.60 -11.95
N PRO A 66 4.58 0.09 -13.09
CA PRO A 66 5.60 1.10 -13.20
C PRO A 66 5.29 2.28 -12.28
N GLY A 67 6.28 2.63 -11.45
CA GLY A 67 6.14 3.72 -10.49
C GLY A 67 5.39 3.35 -9.21
N TYR A 68 5.05 2.07 -9.01
CA TYR A 68 4.33 1.59 -7.83
C TYR A 68 3.12 2.48 -7.58
N VAL A 69 2.07 2.38 -8.40
CA VAL A 69 0.83 3.12 -8.17
C VAL A 69 -0.22 2.25 -7.47
N ASN A 70 -0.16 0.93 -7.67
CA ASN A 70 -1.09 -0.07 -7.16
C ASN A 70 -0.35 -1.29 -6.56
N THR A 71 0.75 -1.03 -5.87
CA THR A 71 1.65 -1.99 -5.20
C THR A 71 1.94 -1.56 -3.78
N VAL A 72 1.37 -2.27 -2.80
CA VAL A 72 1.69 -2.03 -1.39
C VAL A 72 3.06 -2.65 -1.09
N SER A 73 4.08 -1.82 -0.91
CA SER A 73 5.47 -2.27 -0.72
C SER A 73 5.80 -2.63 0.73
N SER A 74 5.11 -2.02 1.70
CA SER A 74 5.40 -2.22 3.12
C SER A 74 4.16 -1.93 3.97
N LYS A 75 3.99 -2.70 5.05
CA LYS A 75 3.01 -2.40 6.11
C LYS A 75 3.69 -1.47 7.12
N SER A 76 3.10 -0.33 7.42
CA SER A 76 3.63 0.62 8.41
C SER A 76 2.53 1.14 9.33
N THR A 77 2.82 1.25 10.62
CA THR A 77 1.96 1.89 11.63
C THR A 77 2.42 3.31 11.97
N ILE A 78 3.49 3.80 11.32
CA ILE A 78 4.19 5.03 11.71
C ILE A 78 3.46 6.27 11.18
N THR A 79 3.01 6.27 9.93
CA THR A 79 2.38 7.43 9.30
C THR A 79 1.21 7.02 8.42
N TYR A 80 0.11 7.77 8.50
CA TYR A 80 -1.04 7.66 7.62
C TYR A 80 -1.25 8.97 6.87
N ILE A 81 -1.44 8.88 5.55
CA ILE A 81 -1.68 10.02 4.66
C ILE A 81 -2.95 9.72 3.86
N ASP A 82 -3.84 10.69 3.73
CA ASP A 82 -4.96 10.69 2.78
C ASP A 82 -4.92 12.04 2.05
N GLY A 83 -4.35 12.04 0.84
CA GLY A 83 -4.11 13.27 0.07
C GLY A 83 -5.39 13.94 -0.42
N ASP A 84 -6.44 13.15 -0.68
CA ASP A 84 -7.72 13.67 -1.17
C ASP A 84 -8.50 14.37 -0.05
N LYS A 85 -8.38 13.88 1.19
CA LYS A 85 -8.96 14.52 2.37
C LYS A 85 -8.02 15.48 3.11
N GLY A 86 -6.77 15.61 2.65
CA GLY A 86 -5.75 16.43 3.30
C GLY A 86 -5.38 15.97 4.71
N ILE A 87 -5.44 14.66 5.01
CA ILE A 87 -5.15 14.11 6.34
C ILE A 87 -3.71 13.62 6.39
N LEU A 88 -2.98 14.03 7.42
CA LEU A 88 -1.66 13.49 7.79
C LEU A 88 -1.66 13.12 9.28
N ARG A 89 -1.29 11.89 9.61
CA ARG A 89 -1.23 11.38 10.99
C ARG A 89 0.09 10.69 11.30
N TYR A 90 0.69 10.99 12.45
CA TYR A 90 1.84 10.25 13.00
C TYR A 90 1.39 9.38 14.17
N ARG A 91 1.58 8.06 14.05
CA ARG A 91 1.07 7.05 15.00
C ARG A 91 -0.39 7.30 15.42
N GLY A 92 -1.21 7.77 14.48
CA GLY A 92 -2.63 8.06 14.69
C GLY A 92 -2.97 9.51 15.11
N TYR A 93 -2.00 10.33 15.51
CA TYR A 93 -2.23 11.73 15.90
C TYR A 93 -2.20 12.67 14.69
N PRO A 94 -3.21 13.54 14.49
CA PRO A 94 -3.18 14.58 13.47
C PRO A 94 -1.97 15.50 13.61
N ILE A 95 -1.32 15.83 12.49
CA ILE A 95 -0.10 16.66 12.47
C ILE A 95 -0.32 18.04 13.12
N GLU A 96 -1.52 18.62 12.99
CA GLU A 96 -1.88 19.92 13.54
C GLU A 96 -1.85 19.91 15.07
N GLN A 97 -2.23 18.78 15.68
CA GLN A 97 -2.17 18.60 17.13
C GLN A 97 -0.73 18.45 17.62
N LEU A 98 0.14 17.83 16.83
CA LEU A 98 1.54 17.62 17.17
C LEU A 98 2.33 18.94 17.06
N ALA A 99 2.18 19.65 15.95
CA ALA A 99 2.89 20.88 15.67
C ALA A 99 2.50 22.03 16.62
N GLY A 100 1.24 22.09 17.07
CA GLY A 100 0.76 23.15 17.95
C GLY A 100 1.06 22.95 19.45
N LYS A 101 1.45 21.73 19.88
CA LYS A 101 1.54 21.38 21.31
C LYS A 101 2.88 20.79 21.76
N PHE A 102 3.70 20.29 20.84
CA PHE A 102 4.89 19.53 21.20
C PHE A 102 6.16 20.08 20.57
N SER A 103 7.28 19.90 21.26
CA SER A 103 8.60 20.27 20.74
C SER A 103 9.03 19.34 19.62
N TYR A 104 9.92 19.83 18.74
CA TYR A 104 10.51 19.02 17.67
C TYR A 104 11.08 17.69 18.16
N LEU A 105 11.81 17.69 19.27
CA LEU A 105 12.40 16.48 19.89
C LEU A 105 11.35 15.43 20.28
N THR A 106 10.20 15.88 20.79
CA THR A 106 9.09 14.98 21.15
C THR A 106 8.49 14.32 19.91
N ILE A 107 8.37 15.07 18.80
CA ILE A 107 7.88 14.53 17.53
C ILE A 107 8.89 13.54 16.94
N CYS A 108 10.20 13.81 17.02
CA CYS A 108 11.24 12.88 16.60
C CYS A 108 11.23 11.56 17.39
N PHE A 109 10.88 11.60 18.67
CA PHE A 109 10.76 10.37 19.47
C PHE A 109 9.49 9.56 19.14
N LEU A 110 8.46 10.21 18.59
CA LEU A 110 7.21 9.57 18.19
C LEU A 110 7.33 8.79 16.88
N LEU A 111 8.22 9.19 15.98
CA LEU A 111 8.45 8.54 14.69
C LEU A 111 9.34 7.31 14.91
#